data_AF-A0A9J7LY21-F1
#
_entry.id   AF-A0A9J7LY21-F1
#
_cell.length_a   1.000
_cell.length_b   1.000
_cell.length_c   1.000
_cell.angle_alpha   90.00
_cell.angle_beta   90.00
_cell.angle_gamma   90.00
#
_symmetry.space_group_name_H-M   'P 1'
#
loop_
_entity.id
_entity.type
_entity.pdbx_description
1 polymer ?
#
loop_
_entity_poly.entity_id
_entity_poly.type
_entity_poly.pdbx_seq_one_letter_code
_entity_poly.pdbx_strand_id
1 'polypeptide(L)'
;MGYNIFKELWYFKKSFIFWFIPIAASPLPIYFGVAETDFYKEAACAYVVIIMAFYWMFEVVPLAVTALIPLILYPVMGVQPSGDVSKNYLKDTNVLFLGGLMVAVAIEHVNLHKRIALRVLLVVGSQPRWLMLGFMIATAFLSMWISNTATTAMMTPIGAAVLAELFKEEDEQAAKDDVMLKVRGESNGGLELETMDVEGQTHVYDAVEGENATKEQQQEDEPVEHGKQSSRRQSMQKGLMLCIAYAANIGGTATLTGTSPNLIVSEQMEILFPNSPGVDFATWFFFAAPGMVITLILAWLWLSTIFVGCRCAEDCACCGQKKTSGAEDVIRKAYDELGPISFAEGGVIFHFLLLVLLWFFRDLKFVDLGNRQAGWAYYFIPGYVTDATPAIIVSFALFMFPSKPPRFLCCRSKDDEEKPGPVPGLLDWPTVHTKMPWHIVLLLGGGFALADGVEKSGLSEWLGDQFSKLAGIEAWTICLIVCIGVAVFTEVASNVTATSIFIPILAKMAEGVCVNPYYLMVPAGIAASFAFMLPVATPPNAIVFSYGGIKVSDMVKTGFLMNLTSLLVLMVSINTLGVPIYNLNTFPDWAVCRSGALGAANSTINPTVMTTTL
;
A
#
# COMPACT_ATOMS: atom_id res chain seq x y z
N MET A 1 20.77 45.77 -1.68
CA MET A 1 21.32 44.45 -1.31
C MET A 1 20.38 43.79 -0.31
N GLY A 2 19.13 43.53 -0.71
CA GLY A 2 18.15 42.82 0.11
C GLY A 2 18.18 41.36 -0.27
N TYR A 3 19.22 40.66 0.18
CA TYR A 3 19.34 39.22 -0.03
C TYR A 3 18.16 38.57 0.71
N ASN A 4 17.30 37.86 -0.01
CA ASN A 4 16.08 37.26 0.54
C ASN A 4 16.48 36.12 1.48
N ILE A 5 16.82 36.45 2.74
CA ILE A 5 17.21 35.53 3.81
C ILE A 5 16.20 34.38 3.94
N PHE A 6 14.91 34.66 3.72
CA PHE A 6 13.85 33.64 3.71
C PHE A 6 14.01 32.59 2.60
N LYS A 7 14.50 32.98 1.42
CA LYS A 7 14.70 32.06 0.30
C LYS A 7 15.92 31.16 0.55
N GLU A 8 17.00 31.72 1.09
CA GLU A 8 18.17 30.97 1.57
C GLU A 8 17.82 30.01 2.71
N LEU A 9 17.09 30.47 3.73
CA LEU A 9 16.59 29.63 4.82
C LEU A 9 15.73 28.47 4.33
N TRP A 10 14.92 28.70 3.28
CA TRP A 10 14.13 27.63 2.66
C TRP A 10 15.00 26.59 1.93
N TYR A 11 16.10 27.02 1.29
CA TYR A 11 17.09 26.10 0.71
C TYR A 11 17.83 25.29 1.78
N PHE A 12 18.17 25.93 2.90
CA PHE A 12 18.84 25.29 4.03
C PHE A 12 17.89 24.68 5.07
N LYS A 13 16.58 24.57 4.78
CA LYS A 13 15.58 24.14 5.77
C LYS A 13 15.92 22.80 6.44
N LYS A 14 16.46 21.83 5.70
CA LYS A 14 16.88 20.54 6.26
C LYS A 14 18.07 20.72 7.20
N SER A 15 19.10 21.46 6.78
CA SER A 15 20.26 21.77 7.63
C SER A 15 19.88 22.57 8.88
N PHE A 16 18.93 23.50 8.76
CA PHE A 16 18.40 24.24 9.89
C PHE A 16 17.69 23.31 10.88
N ILE A 17 16.74 22.48 10.42
CA ILE A 17 16.02 21.53 11.28
C ILE A 17 16.99 20.53 11.93
N PHE A 18 18.01 20.06 11.20
CA PHE A 18 19.03 19.15 11.71
C PHE A 18 19.76 19.71 12.94
N TRP A 19 20.16 20.98 12.93
CA TRP A 19 20.84 21.57 14.08
C TRP A 19 19.87 22.09 15.13
N PHE A 20 18.75 22.68 14.69
CA PHE A 20 17.81 23.35 15.57
C PHE A 20 17.06 22.39 16.49
N ILE A 21 16.57 21.24 15.99
CA ILE A 21 15.73 20.35 16.79
C ILE A 21 16.48 19.74 17.99
N PRO A 22 17.68 19.16 17.84
CA PRO A 22 18.45 18.69 18.98
C PRO A 22 18.76 19.81 19.98
N ILE A 23 19.11 21.01 19.51
CA ILE A 23 19.39 22.15 20.39
C ILE A 23 18.12 22.57 21.15
N ALA A 24 16.99 22.68 20.46
CA ALA A 24 15.72 23.08 21.05
C ALA A 24 15.19 22.04 22.06
N ALA A 25 15.44 20.75 21.83
CA ALA A 25 15.04 19.68 22.74
C ALA A 25 16.05 19.45 23.88
N SER A 26 17.29 19.92 23.76
CA SER A 26 18.37 19.72 24.75
C SER A 26 18.09 20.23 26.18
N PRO A 27 17.26 21.26 26.43
CA PRO A 27 16.91 21.65 27.79
C PRO A 27 16.24 20.52 28.57
N LEU A 28 15.55 19.59 27.90
CA LEU A 28 14.83 18.48 28.53
C LEU A 28 15.81 17.55 29.30
N PRO A 29 16.79 16.88 28.67
CA PRO A 29 17.74 16.04 29.41
C PRO A 29 18.68 16.84 30.31
N ILE A 30 19.03 18.10 29.96
CA ILE A 30 19.92 18.92 30.79
C ILE A 30 19.25 19.29 32.11
N TYR A 31 17.98 19.70 32.07
CA TYR A 31 17.23 20.07 33.28
C TYR A 31 17.09 18.87 34.22
N PHE A 32 16.60 17.74 33.73
CA PHE A 32 16.42 16.54 34.56
C PHE A 32 17.76 15.86 34.91
N GLY A 33 18.84 16.13 34.18
CA GLY A 33 20.19 15.67 34.55
C GLY A 33 20.81 16.43 35.74
N VAL A 34 20.32 17.64 36.03
CA VAL A 34 20.89 18.52 37.08
C VAL A 34 19.92 18.75 38.24
N ALA A 35 18.62 18.89 37.98
CA ALA A 35 17.63 19.30 38.96
C ALA A 35 16.80 18.14 39.55
N GLU A 36 16.45 17.12 38.75
CA GLU A 36 15.59 15.99 39.12
C GLU A 36 16.08 14.69 38.46
N THR A 37 17.09 14.06 39.08
CA THR A 37 17.77 12.89 38.50
C THR A 37 16.89 11.66 38.35
N ASP A 38 15.79 11.57 39.11
CA ASP A 38 14.89 10.42 39.08
C ASP A 38 14.10 10.31 37.76
N PHE A 39 13.85 11.44 37.08
CA PHE A 39 13.14 11.49 35.80
C PHE A 39 14.07 11.63 34.58
N TYR A 40 15.38 11.51 34.81
CA TYR A 40 16.37 11.75 33.77
C TYR A 40 16.27 10.74 32.60
N LYS A 41 15.96 9.47 32.88
CA LYS A 41 15.90 8.43 31.84
C LYS A 41 14.72 8.64 30.91
N GLU A 42 13.57 9.00 31.46
CA GLU A 42 12.34 9.34 30.77
C GLU A 42 12.56 10.57 29.88
N ALA A 43 13.17 11.62 30.43
CA ALA A 43 13.52 12.83 29.70
C ALA A 43 14.54 12.57 28.58
N ALA A 44 15.57 11.75 28.83
CA ALA A 44 16.55 11.36 27.84
C ALA A 44 15.94 10.53 26.70
N CYS A 45 15.03 9.61 27.01
CA CYS A 45 14.28 8.87 25.99
C CYS A 45 13.39 9.80 25.17
N ALA A 46 12.62 10.67 25.83
CA ALA A 46 11.74 11.64 25.17
C ALA A 46 12.52 12.57 24.22
N TYR A 47 13.73 12.98 24.60
CA TYR A 47 14.63 13.74 23.74
C TYR A 47 14.96 13.01 22.42
N VAL A 48 15.29 11.71 22.50
CA VAL A 48 15.55 10.88 21.31
C VAL A 48 14.29 10.72 20.46
N VAL A 49 13.15 10.45 21.10
CA VAL A 49 11.84 10.32 20.42
C VAL A 49 11.50 11.60 19.67
N ILE A 50 11.68 12.77 20.28
CA ILE A 50 11.42 14.07 19.64
C ILE A 50 12.34 14.25 18.43
N ILE A 51 13.65 14.04 18.57
CA ILE A 51 14.58 14.19 17.43
C ILE A 51 14.17 13.27 16.28
N MET A 52 13.93 11.99 16.57
CA MET A 52 13.55 11.01 15.56
C MET A 52 12.21 11.37 14.90
N ALA A 53 11.21 11.77 15.68
CA ALA A 53 9.89 12.15 15.16
C ALA A 53 10.00 13.31 14.16
N PHE A 54 10.75 14.36 14.51
CA PHE A 54 10.96 15.50 13.61
C PHE A 54 11.82 15.12 12.39
N TYR A 55 12.87 14.32 12.57
CA TYR A 55 13.74 13.92 11.46
C TYR A 55 13.03 13.02 10.46
N TRP A 56 12.18 12.10 10.94
CA TRP A 56 11.34 11.28 10.08
C TRP A 56 10.23 12.09 9.42
N MET A 57 9.55 12.98 10.14
CA MET A 57 8.46 13.81 9.60
C MET A 57 8.95 14.76 8.50
N PHE A 58 10.11 15.39 8.68
CA PHE A 58 10.65 16.34 7.72
C PHE A 58 11.67 15.73 6.76
N GLU A 59 11.92 14.41 6.85
CA GLU A 59 12.94 13.68 6.10
C GLU A 59 14.27 14.45 5.99
N VAL A 60 14.72 14.95 7.14
CA VAL A 60 15.93 15.78 7.24
C VAL A 60 17.16 14.98 6.78
N VAL A 61 17.17 13.71 7.14
CA VAL A 61 18.16 12.68 6.83
C VAL A 61 17.40 11.45 6.30
N PRO A 62 17.97 10.60 5.42
CA PRO A 62 17.29 9.39 4.95
C PRO A 62 16.70 8.56 6.11
N LEU A 63 15.46 8.08 5.95
CA LEU A 63 14.69 7.45 7.03
C LEU A 63 15.45 6.34 7.77
N ALA A 64 16.17 5.50 7.01
CA ALA A 64 16.99 4.42 7.55
C ALA A 64 18.20 4.90 8.38
N VAL A 65 18.77 6.07 8.05
CA VAL A 65 19.89 6.65 8.81
C VAL A 65 19.37 7.31 10.08
N THR A 66 18.23 8.01 10.01
CA THR A 66 17.51 8.49 11.21
C THR A 66 17.16 7.34 12.14
N ALA A 67 16.79 6.18 11.59
CA ALA A 67 16.48 4.99 12.36
C ALA A 67 17.67 4.47 13.17
N LEU A 68 18.92 4.80 12.83
CA LEU A 68 20.13 4.40 13.58
C LEU A 68 20.42 5.30 14.79
N ILE A 69 19.72 6.43 14.96
CA ILE A 69 19.94 7.38 16.06
C ILE A 69 19.89 6.71 17.45
N PRO A 70 18.94 5.79 17.75
CA PRO A 70 18.91 5.07 19.02
C PRO A 70 20.21 4.35 19.37
N LEU A 71 20.93 3.78 18.38
CA LEU A 71 22.20 3.08 18.61
C LEU A 71 23.29 4.01 19.17
N ILE A 72 23.17 5.30 18.91
CA ILE A 72 24.09 6.33 19.38
C ILE A 72 23.56 6.95 20.67
N LEU A 73 22.34 7.49 20.63
CA LEU A 73 21.83 8.33 21.71
C LEU A 73 21.41 7.54 22.94
N TYR A 74 20.84 6.34 22.82
CA TYR A 74 20.43 5.59 24.02
C TYR A 74 21.62 5.16 24.89
N PRO A 75 22.72 4.63 24.33
CA PRO A 75 23.90 4.32 25.15
C PRO A 75 24.58 5.58 25.70
N VAL A 76 24.74 6.63 24.88
CA VAL A 76 25.40 7.88 25.29
C VAL A 76 24.63 8.58 26.41
N MET A 77 23.30 8.56 26.35
CA MET A 77 22.45 9.22 27.34
C MET A 77 22.15 8.33 28.55
N GLY A 78 22.57 7.06 28.56
CA GLY A 78 22.35 6.14 29.68
C GLY A 78 20.92 5.56 29.76
N VAL A 79 20.18 5.57 28.65
CA VAL A 79 18.83 4.98 28.56
C VAL A 79 18.92 3.45 28.53
N GLN A 80 19.80 2.90 27.69
CA GLN A 80 19.93 1.46 27.50
C GLN A 80 21.35 1.07 27.03
N PRO A 81 21.91 -0.07 27.46
CA PRO A 81 23.20 -0.56 26.97
C PRO A 81 23.20 -0.81 25.45
N SER A 82 24.31 -0.52 24.77
CA SER A 82 24.43 -0.67 23.31
C SER A 82 24.12 -2.07 22.79
N GLY A 83 24.49 -3.11 23.55
CA GLY A 83 24.19 -4.50 23.21
C GLY A 83 22.68 -4.77 23.13
N ASP A 84 21.89 -4.20 24.03
CA ASP A 84 20.44 -4.42 24.04
C ASP A 84 19.74 -3.58 22.97
N VAL A 85 20.18 -2.33 22.74
CA VAL A 85 19.67 -1.51 21.64
C VAL A 85 19.91 -2.18 20.28
N SER A 86 21.07 -2.84 20.10
CA SER A 86 21.41 -3.53 18.84
C SER A 86 20.51 -4.74 18.54
N LYS A 87 20.05 -5.46 19.57
CA LYS A 87 19.15 -6.62 19.41
C LYS A 87 17.82 -6.23 18.77
N ASN A 88 17.38 -4.99 18.97
CA ASN A 88 16.13 -4.48 18.39
C ASN A 88 16.18 -4.39 16.85
N TYR A 89 17.36 -4.42 16.22
CA TYR A 89 17.47 -4.38 14.76
C TYR A 89 17.38 -5.74 14.07
N LEU A 90 17.46 -6.85 14.84
CA LEU A 90 17.38 -8.22 14.32
C LEU A 90 16.36 -9.05 15.12
N LYS A 91 15.18 -8.47 15.33
CA LYS A 91 14.03 -9.14 15.92
C LYS A 91 13.39 -10.17 15.00
N ASP A 92 12.58 -11.07 15.55
CA ASP A 92 11.90 -12.13 14.80
C ASP A 92 11.05 -11.56 13.66
N THR A 93 10.31 -10.47 13.90
CA THR A 93 9.54 -9.78 12.87
C THR A 93 10.39 -9.24 11.71
N ASN A 94 11.61 -8.78 11.99
CA ASN A 94 12.57 -8.39 10.94
C ASN A 94 13.02 -9.60 10.11
N VAL A 95 13.24 -10.75 10.75
CA VAL A 95 13.61 -12.01 10.08
C VAL A 95 12.44 -12.53 9.23
N LEU A 96 11.21 -12.47 9.74
CA LEU A 96 9.98 -12.74 8.99
C LEU A 96 9.90 -11.88 7.73
N PHE A 97 10.13 -10.57 7.87
CA PHE A 97 10.12 -9.65 6.75
C PHE A 97 11.20 -9.95 5.71
N LEU A 98 12.43 -10.24 6.15
CA LEU A 98 13.52 -10.64 5.26
C LEU A 98 13.17 -11.90 4.46
N GLY A 99 12.64 -12.93 5.11
CA GLY A 99 12.21 -14.16 4.44
C GLY A 99 11.06 -13.92 3.46
N GLY A 100 10.04 -13.17 3.87
CA GLY A 100 8.93 -12.79 2.99
C GLY A 100 9.38 -12.02 1.74
N LEU A 101 10.31 -11.07 1.92
CA LEU A 101 10.91 -10.32 0.81
C LEU A 101 11.76 -11.20 -0.11
N MET A 102 12.51 -12.17 0.41
CA MET A 102 13.26 -13.11 -0.44
C MET A 102 12.34 -13.90 -1.36
N VAL A 103 11.19 -14.38 -0.83
CA VAL A 103 10.17 -15.05 -1.65
C VAL A 103 9.54 -14.09 -2.66
N ALA A 104 9.23 -12.85 -2.27
CA ALA A 104 8.72 -11.82 -3.17
C ALA A 104 9.70 -11.50 -4.31
N VAL A 105 10.99 -11.39 -3.99
CA VAL A 105 12.07 -11.18 -4.97
C VAL A 105 12.18 -12.38 -5.92
N ALA A 106 12.00 -13.62 -5.46
CA ALA A 106 11.96 -14.78 -6.33
C ALA A 106 10.78 -14.76 -7.30
N ILE A 107 9.57 -14.40 -6.82
CA ILE A 107 8.38 -14.19 -7.66
C ILE A 107 8.61 -13.09 -8.71
N GLU A 108 9.33 -12.03 -8.32
CA GLU A 108 9.70 -10.95 -9.23
C GLU A 108 10.72 -11.41 -10.28
N HIS A 109 11.76 -12.11 -9.84
CA HIS A 109 12.87 -12.58 -10.68
C HIS A 109 12.40 -13.50 -11.81
N VAL A 110 11.46 -14.42 -11.53
CA VAL A 110 10.91 -15.33 -12.54
C VAL A 110 9.74 -14.73 -13.34
N ASN A 111 9.42 -13.45 -13.18
CA ASN A 111 8.29 -12.76 -13.81
C ASN A 111 6.90 -13.37 -13.55
N LEU A 112 6.75 -14.20 -12.51
CA LEU A 112 5.48 -14.87 -12.16
C LEU A 112 4.37 -13.86 -11.83
N HIS A 113 4.71 -12.79 -11.11
CA HIS A 113 3.81 -11.68 -10.81
C HIS A 113 3.16 -11.06 -12.06
N LYS A 114 3.91 -10.85 -13.16
CA LYS A 114 3.36 -10.34 -14.43
C LYS A 114 2.35 -11.31 -15.05
N ARG A 115 2.68 -12.61 -15.06
CA ARG A 115 1.78 -13.65 -15.57
C ARG A 115 0.45 -13.66 -14.82
N ILE A 116 0.50 -13.59 -13.48
CA ILE A 116 -0.70 -13.57 -12.65
C ILE A 116 -1.53 -12.30 -12.93
N ALA A 117 -0.89 -11.12 -12.97
CA ALA A 117 -1.60 -9.87 -13.24
C ALA A 117 -2.29 -9.86 -14.60
N LEU A 118 -1.58 -10.21 -15.67
CA LEU A 118 -2.15 -10.26 -17.02
C LEU A 118 -3.27 -11.29 -17.14
N ARG A 119 -3.14 -12.46 -16.48
CA ARG A 119 -4.20 -13.48 -16.46
C ARG A 119 -5.47 -12.97 -15.77
N VAL A 120 -5.35 -12.23 -14.67
CA VAL A 120 -6.51 -11.60 -14.01
C VAL A 120 -7.17 -10.59 -14.94
N LEU A 121 -6.38 -9.76 -15.62
CA LEU A 121 -6.90 -8.76 -16.57
C LEU A 121 -7.64 -9.40 -17.76
N LEU A 122 -7.18 -10.55 -18.27
CA LEU A 122 -7.87 -11.30 -19.33
C LEU A 122 -9.21 -11.90 -18.87
N VAL A 123 -9.38 -12.21 -17.58
CA VAL A 123 -10.62 -12.80 -17.04
C VAL A 123 -11.71 -11.75 -16.82
N VAL A 124 -11.34 -10.54 -16.39
CA VAL A 124 -12.31 -9.51 -16.01
C VAL A 124 -12.94 -8.82 -17.23
N GLY A 125 -12.25 -8.81 -18.37
CA GLY A 125 -12.73 -8.26 -19.63
C GLY A 125 -12.34 -6.80 -19.87
N SER A 126 -12.69 -6.29 -21.04
CA SER A 126 -12.14 -5.06 -21.62
C SER A 126 -13.03 -3.82 -21.53
N GLN A 127 -14.22 -3.92 -20.93
CA GLN A 127 -15.08 -2.76 -20.67
C GLN A 127 -14.44 -1.81 -19.63
N PRO A 128 -14.49 -0.48 -19.79
CA PRO A 128 -13.73 0.46 -18.93
C PRO A 128 -13.92 0.28 -17.41
N ARG A 129 -15.16 0.08 -16.92
CA ARG A 129 -15.42 -0.13 -15.48
C ARG A 129 -14.84 -1.45 -14.96
N TRP A 130 -14.94 -2.50 -15.75
CA TRP A 130 -14.42 -3.83 -15.42
C TRP A 130 -12.91 -3.85 -15.56
N LEU A 131 -12.35 -3.16 -16.54
CA LEU A 131 -10.91 -2.98 -16.69
C LEU A 131 -10.31 -2.32 -15.44
N MET A 132 -10.91 -1.23 -14.94
CA MET A 132 -10.50 -0.61 -13.68
C MET A 132 -10.54 -1.61 -12.52
N LEU A 133 -11.60 -2.40 -12.39
CA LEU A 133 -11.70 -3.44 -11.37
C LEU A 133 -10.61 -4.50 -11.52
N GLY A 134 -10.33 -4.96 -12.74
CA GLY A 134 -9.31 -5.95 -13.03
C GLY A 134 -7.92 -5.45 -12.62
N PHE A 135 -7.60 -4.19 -12.93
CA PHE A 135 -6.37 -3.56 -12.46
C PHE A 135 -6.33 -3.45 -10.95
N MET A 136 -7.44 -3.07 -10.29
CA MET A 136 -7.49 -2.99 -8.83
C MET A 136 -7.31 -4.34 -8.16
N ILE A 137 -7.98 -5.40 -8.62
CA ILE A 137 -7.85 -6.75 -8.07
C ILE A 137 -6.42 -7.27 -8.26
N ALA A 138 -5.88 -7.17 -9.47
CA ALA A 138 -4.52 -7.62 -9.75
C ALA A 138 -3.48 -6.86 -8.92
N THR A 139 -3.62 -5.54 -8.82
CA THR A 139 -2.72 -4.69 -8.05
C THR A 139 -2.83 -4.99 -6.55
N ALA A 140 -4.04 -5.06 -6.00
CA ALA A 140 -4.24 -5.35 -4.58
C ALA A 140 -3.68 -6.73 -4.21
N PHE A 141 -3.95 -7.76 -5.04
CA PHE A 141 -3.43 -9.10 -4.82
C PHE A 141 -1.91 -9.14 -4.81
N LEU A 142 -1.24 -8.51 -5.79
CA LEU A 142 0.22 -8.45 -5.82
C LEU A 142 0.78 -7.69 -4.61
N SER A 143 0.13 -6.60 -4.20
CA SER A 143 0.56 -5.78 -3.06
C SER A 143 0.42 -6.47 -1.70
N MET A 144 -0.31 -7.60 -1.61
CA MET A 144 -0.32 -8.42 -0.39
C MET A 144 1.02 -9.14 -0.16
N TRP A 145 1.78 -9.38 -1.22
CA TRP A 145 2.98 -10.24 -1.16
C TRP A 145 4.25 -9.48 -1.52
N ILE A 146 4.09 -8.44 -2.33
CA ILE A 146 5.15 -7.57 -2.83
C ILE A 146 4.91 -6.18 -2.26
N SER A 147 5.97 -5.37 -2.12
CA SER A 147 5.81 -3.98 -1.67
C SER A 147 4.87 -3.16 -2.56
N ASN A 148 4.11 -2.24 -1.94
CA ASN A 148 3.20 -1.33 -2.65
C ASN A 148 3.90 -0.59 -3.79
N THR A 149 5.11 -0.07 -3.53
CA THR A 149 5.91 0.68 -4.51
C THR A 149 6.25 -0.15 -5.74
N ALA A 150 6.76 -1.37 -5.56
CA ALA A 150 7.13 -2.24 -6.68
C ALA A 150 5.89 -2.67 -7.48
N THR A 151 4.80 -2.96 -6.80
CA THR A 151 3.52 -3.32 -7.42
C THR A 151 3.00 -2.18 -8.30
N THR A 152 2.95 -0.95 -7.80
CA THR A 152 2.53 0.22 -8.58
C THR A 152 3.49 0.53 -9.72
N ALA A 153 4.80 0.45 -9.50
CA ALA A 153 5.81 0.69 -10.54
C ALA A 153 5.67 -0.27 -11.72
N MET A 154 5.25 -1.51 -11.47
CA MET A 154 4.98 -2.48 -12.53
C MET A 154 3.61 -2.27 -13.20
N MET A 155 2.55 -2.05 -12.41
CA MET A 155 1.19 -1.98 -12.95
C MET A 155 0.94 -0.68 -13.73
N THR A 156 1.63 0.41 -13.39
CA THR A 156 1.44 1.73 -14.01
C THR A 156 1.77 1.74 -15.51
N PRO A 157 2.95 1.27 -15.97
CA PRO A 157 3.25 1.16 -17.40
C PRO A 157 2.27 0.24 -18.16
N ILE A 158 1.85 -0.87 -17.54
CA ILE A 158 0.88 -1.81 -18.14
C ILE A 158 -0.47 -1.10 -18.33
N GLY A 159 -0.95 -0.38 -17.32
CA GLY A 159 -2.18 0.41 -17.40
C GLY A 159 -2.09 1.51 -18.47
N ALA A 160 -0.94 2.18 -18.58
CA ALA A 160 -0.71 3.20 -19.59
C ALA A 160 -0.73 2.62 -21.02
N ALA A 161 -0.09 1.46 -21.23
CA ALA A 161 -0.08 0.79 -22.53
C ALA A 161 -1.49 0.34 -22.96
N VAL A 162 -2.28 -0.22 -22.03
CA VAL A 162 -3.67 -0.63 -22.31
C VAL A 162 -4.55 0.57 -22.65
N LEU A 163 -4.42 1.68 -21.92
CA LEU A 163 -5.16 2.90 -22.22
C LEU A 163 -4.80 3.50 -23.59
N ALA A 164 -3.52 3.46 -23.96
CA ALA A 164 -3.07 3.98 -25.24
C ALA A 164 -3.72 3.23 -26.42
N GLU A 165 -3.82 1.90 -26.33
CA GLU A 165 -4.48 1.12 -27.38
C GLU A 165 -5.99 1.34 -27.41
N LEU A 166 -6.64 1.47 -26.24
CA LEU A 166 -8.07 1.82 -26.17
C LEU A 166 -8.36 3.13 -26.89
N PHE A 167 -7.54 4.17 -26.67
CA PHE A 167 -7.72 5.46 -27.34
C PHE A 167 -7.47 5.39 -28.84
N LYS A 168 -6.51 4.57 -29.28
CA LYS A 168 -6.24 4.34 -30.69
C LYS A 168 -7.40 3.64 -31.40
N GLU A 169 -8.02 2.63 -30.79
CA GLU A 169 -9.21 2.00 -31.36
C GLU A 169 -10.39 2.98 -31.46
N GLU A 170 -10.58 3.83 -30.44
CA GLU A 170 -11.60 4.88 -30.49
C GLU A 170 -11.35 5.85 -31.65
N ASP A 171 -10.09 6.21 -31.94
CA ASP A 171 -9.71 7.08 -33.07
C ASP A 171 -9.96 6.39 -34.41
N GLU A 172 -9.56 5.12 -34.56
CA GLU A 172 -9.80 4.35 -35.78
C GLU A 172 -11.29 4.14 -36.05
N GLN A 173 -12.10 3.94 -35.00
CA GLN A 173 -13.55 3.81 -35.13
C GLN A 173 -14.20 5.14 -35.48
N ALA A 174 -13.81 6.25 -34.84
CA ALA A 174 -14.30 7.58 -35.17
C ALA A 174 -14.00 7.93 -36.64
N ALA A 175 -12.80 7.63 -37.11
CA ALA A 175 -12.42 7.83 -38.52
C ALA A 175 -13.29 7.00 -39.49
N LYS A 176 -13.63 5.75 -39.15
CA LYS A 176 -14.53 4.90 -39.95
C LYS A 176 -15.96 5.44 -39.97
N ASP A 177 -16.46 5.90 -38.83
CA ASP A 177 -17.81 6.44 -38.70
C ASP A 177 -17.95 7.76 -39.47
N ASP A 178 -16.94 8.63 -39.45
CA ASP A 178 -16.85 9.86 -40.25
C ASP A 178 -16.87 9.57 -41.76
N VAL A 179 -16.10 8.58 -42.21
CA VAL A 179 -16.11 8.14 -43.63
C VAL A 179 -17.49 7.61 -44.00
N MET A 180 -18.12 6.80 -43.16
CA MET A 180 -19.47 6.28 -43.41
C MET A 180 -20.53 7.39 -43.44
N LEU A 181 -20.41 8.41 -42.58
CA LEU A 181 -21.27 9.59 -42.57
C LEU A 181 -21.12 10.41 -43.85
N LYS A 182 -19.89 10.60 -44.35
CA LYS A 182 -19.64 11.28 -45.64
C LYS A 182 -20.25 10.51 -46.82
N VAL A 183 -20.04 9.19 -46.88
CA VAL A 183 -20.63 8.33 -47.93
C VAL A 183 -22.17 8.38 -47.89
N ARG A 184 -22.77 8.46 -46.70
CA ARG A 184 -24.22 8.54 -46.54
C ARG A 184 -24.78 9.94 -46.81
N GLY A 185 -23.97 10.99 -46.62
CA GLY A 185 -24.28 12.37 -47.00
C GLY A 185 -24.26 12.59 -48.52
N GLU A 186 -23.31 11.98 -49.22
CA GLU A 186 -23.23 12.01 -50.69
C GLU A 186 -24.39 11.24 -51.35
N SER A 187 -24.88 10.17 -50.70
CA SER A 187 -26.07 9.41 -51.15
C SER A 187 -27.39 10.20 -51.08
N ASN A 188 -27.46 11.32 -50.35
CA ASN A 188 -28.67 12.15 -50.22
C ASN A 188 -28.58 13.46 -51.01
N GLY A 189 -27.55 13.63 -51.85
CA GLY A 189 -27.44 14.74 -52.79
C GLY A 189 -28.27 14.50 -54.04
N GLY A 190 -29.45 15.10 -54.09
CA GLY A 190 -30.09 15.67 -55.29
C GLY A 190 -30.13 14.85 -56.57
N LEU A 191 -31.34 14.37 -56.89
CA LEU A 191 -31.76 14.09 -58.26
C LEU A 191 -31.75 15.41 -59.05
N GLU A 192 -30.63 15.75 -59.71
CA GLU A 192 -30.64 16.78 -60.76
C GLU A 192 -30.98 16.12 -62.09
N LEU A 193 -32.22 16.33 -62.52
CA LEU A 193 -32.66 16.12 -63.88
C LEU A 193 -32.78 17.52 -64.50
N GLU A 194 -31.87 17.91 -65.40
CA GLU A 194 -32.26 18.59 -66.64
C GLU A 194 -31.12 18.70 -67.67
N THR A 195 -31.50 18.30 -68.89
CA THR A 195 -31.00 18.63 -70.24
C THR A 195 -29.57 18.30 -70.65
N MET A 196 -29.51 17.33 -71.58
CA MET A 196 -28.48 17.23 -72.61
C MET A 196 -28.39 18.54 -73.39
N ASP A 197 -27.18 19.07 -73.54
CA ASP A 197 -26.78 19.77 -74.75
C ASP A 197 -25.32 19.43 -75.10
N VAL A 198 -25.09 19.44 -76.41
CA VAL A 198 -23.97 18.87 -77.15
C VAL A 198 -22.83 19.90 -77.30
N GLU A 199 -21.63 19.38 -77.59
CA GLU A 199 -20.43 20.04 -78.16
C GLU A 199 -19.40 20.70 -77.21
N GLY A 200 -18.13 20.32 -77.44
CA GLY A 200 -17.05 21.32 -77.51
C GLY A 200 -15.96 21.29 -76.43
N GLN A 201 -14.84 20.63 -76.76
CA GLN A 201 -13.45 21.12 -76.60
C GLN A 201 -12.87 21.47 -75.20
N THR A 202 -11.82 20.71 -74.85
CA THR A 202 -10.48 21.13 -74.35
C THR A 202 -10.26 22.59 -73.91
N HIS A 203 -9.70 22.78 -72.70
CA HIS A 203 -8.43 23.47 -72.37
C HIS A 203 -8.45 23.94 -70.90
N VAL A 204 -7.52 23.50 -70.05
CA VAL A 204 -6.24 24.15 -69.67
C VAL A 204 -6.41 25.36 -68.74
N TYR A 205 -5.71 25.27 -67.61
CA TYR A 205 -5.46 26.29 -66.59
C TYR A 205 -5.10 27.66 -67.19
N ASP A 206 -5.58 28.74 -66.57
CA ASP A 206 -4.74 29.93 -66.39
C ASP A 206 -5.16 30.76 -65.17
N ALA A 207 -4.12 31.26 -64.50
CA ALA A 207 -4.12 32.08 -63.30
C ALA A 207 -4.36 33.55 -63.62
N VAL A 208 -4.92 34.33 -62.68
CA VAL A 208 -4.55 35.75 -62.49
C VAL A 208 -4.69 36.15 -61.01
N GLU A 209 -3.61 36.76 -60.51
CA GLU A 209 -3.39 37.37 -59.20
C GLU A 209 -4.26 38.62 -58.94
N GLY A 210 -4.45 38.99 -57.67
CA GLY A 210 -5.04 40.27 -57.29
C GLY A 210 -5.17 40.53 -55.79
N GLU A 211 -4.06 40.92 -55.17
CA GLU A 211 -3.91 41.91 -54.07
C GLU A 211 -4.56 41.72 -52.68
N ASN A 212 -3.68 41.38 -51.73
CA ASN A 212 -3.44 41.99 -50.42
C ASN A 212 -4.55 42.71 -49.62
N ALA A 213 -4.91 42.01 -48.53
CA ALA A 213 -4.79 42.47 -47.14
C ALA A 213 -5.76 43.52 -46.58
N THR A 214 -6.69 43.04 -45.74
CA THR A 214 -6.71 43.46 -44.34
C THR A 214 -7.21 42.31 -43.46
N LYS A 215 -6.38 41.92 -42.50
CA LYS A 215 -6.73 41.01 -41.41
C LYS A 215 -7.75 41.70 -40.52
N GLU A 216 -8.81 40.98 -40.14
CA GLU A 216 -9.11 40.67 -38.74
C GLU A 216 -10.36 39.78 -38.65
N GLN A 217 -10.30 38.80 -37.74
CA GLN A 217 -11.37 37.90 -37.29
C GLN A 217 -11.71 36.70 -38.19
N GLN A 218 -10.90 35.65 -38.07
CA GLN A 218 -11.41 34.28 -38.06
C GLN A 218 -11.02 33.65 -36.72
N GLN A 219 -11.97 33.72 -35.80
CA GLN A 219 -12.06 32.79 -34.69
C GLN A 219 -12.62 31.52 -35.32
N GLU A 220 -11.75 30.58 -35.69
CA GLU A 220 -12.17 29.25 -36.08
C GLU A 220 -12.76 28.58 -34.84
N ASP A 221 -14.08 28.39 -34.85
CA ASP A 221 -14.78 27.49 -33.96
C ASP A 221 -14.24 26.07 -34.17
N GLU A 222 -13.31 25.66 -33.30
CA GLU A 222 -13.02 24.24 -33.09
C GLU A 222 -14.32 23.51 -32.75
N PRO A 223 -14.64 22.37 -33.39
CA PRO A 223 -15.90 21.68 -33.15
C PRO A 223 -15.97 21.19 -31.70
N VAL A 224 -17.02 21.60 -30.98
CA VAL A 224 -17.31 21.33 -29.55
C VAL A 224 -17.24 19.83 -29.17
N GLU A 225 -17.34 18.91 -30.13
CA GLU A 225 -17.19 17.46 -29.90
C GLU A 225 -15.75 17.03 -29.59
N HIS A 226 -14.74 17.66 -30.20
CA HIS A 226 -13.33 17.29 -29.98
C HIS A 226 -12.86 17.61 -28.54
N GLY A 227 -13.40 18.68 -27.94
CA GLY A 227 -13.16 19.04 -26.54
C GLY A 227 -13.77 18.07 -25.52
N LYS A 228 -14.92 17.45 -25.84
CA LYS A 228 -15.58 16.47 -24.94
C LYS A 228 -14.89 15.11 -24.95
N GLN A 229 -14.43 14.66 -26.12
CA GLN A 229 -13.73 13.38 -26.27
C GLN A 229 -12.35 13.40 -25.59
N SER A 230 -11.58 14.48 -25.78
CA SER A 230 -10.29 14.68 -25.10
C SER A 230 -10.42 14.73 -23.58
N SER A 231 -11.46 15.39 -23.04
CA SER A 231 -11.74 15.41 -21.60
C SER A 231 -12.11 14.04 -21.04
N ARG A 232 -12.84 13.20 -21.80
CA ARG A 232 -13.20 11.83 -21.38
C ARG A 232 -11.96 10.94 -21.30
N ARG A 233 -11.05 11.02 -22.28
CA ARG A 233 -9.79 10.26 -22.28
C ARG A 233 -8.91 10.60 -21.09
N GLN A 234 -8.75 11.88 -20.80
CA GLN A 234 -8.01 12.34 -19.63
C GLN A 234 -8.65 11.86 -18.31
N SER A 235 -9.98 11.86 -18.22
CA SER A 235 -10.71 11.33 -17.05
C SER A 235 -10.41 9.83 -16.85
N MET A 236 -10.49 9.03 -17.91
CA MET A 236 -10.23 7.59 -17.85
C MET A 236 -8.78 7.27 -17.48
N GLN A 237 -7.82 8.03 -18.03
CA GLN A 237 -6.41 7.89 -17.68
C GLN A 237 -6.17 8.18 -16.20
N LYS A 238 -6.68 9.32 -15.69
CA LYS A 238 -6.56 9.66 -14.26
C LYS A 238 -7.21 8.60 -13.38
N GLY A 239 -8.40 8.12 -13.75
CA GLY A 239 -9.14 7.11 -13.00
C GLY A 239 -8.38 5.80 -12.88
N LEU A 240 -7.85 5.26 -13.99
CA LEU A 240 -7.10 4.00 -13.96
C LEU A 240 -5.80 4.13 -13.14
N MET A 241 -5.10 5.24 -13.29
CA MET A 241 -3.86 5.50 -12.56
C MET A 241 -4.11 5.59 -11.05
N LEU A 242 -5.17 6.29 -10.63
CA LEU A 242 -5.58 6.33 -9.22
C LEU A 242 -6.05 4.96 -8.70
N CYS A 243 -6.76 4.18 -9.51
CA CYS A 243 -7.12 2.80 -9.17
C CYS A 243 -5.90 1.95 -8.82
N ILE A 244 -4.82 2.05 -9.59
CA ILE A 244 -3.58 1.30 -9.32
C ILE A 244 -2.94 1.78 -8.01
N ALA A 245 -2.78 3.09 -7.79
CA ALA A 245 -2.17 3.57 -6.55
C ALA A 245 -2.97 3.19 -5.31
N TYR A 246 -4.29 3.39 -5.33
CA TYR A 246 -5.14 3.10 -4.18
C TYR A 246 -5.24 1.60 -3.94
N ALA A 247 -5.33 0.78 -5.00
CA ALA A 247 -5.35 -0.67 -4.84
C ALA A 247 -4.04 -1.23 -4.26
N ALA A 248 -2.88 -0.64 -4.58
CA ALA A 248 -1.62 -1.03 -3.95
C ALA A 248 -1.63 -0.72 -2.45
N ASN A 249 -2.02 0.50 -2.06
CA ASN A 249 -2.11 0.87 -0.64
C ASN A 249 -3.14 0.03 0.14
N ILE A 250 -4.32 -0.23 -0.45
CA ILE A 250 -5.38 -1.05 0.15
C ILE A 250 -4.91 -2.50 0.27
N GLY A 251 -4.36 -3.08 -0.80
CA GLY A 251 -3.91 -4.48 -0.85
C GLY A 251 -2.84 -4.81 0.19
N GLY A 252 -1.89 -3.91 0.42
CA GLY A 252 -0.83 -4.08 1.41
C GLY A 252 -1.32 -4.24 2.85
N THR A 253 -2.57 -3.87 3.17
CA THR A 253 -3.12 -4.00 4.53
C THR A 253 -3.53 -5.44 4.89
N ALA A 254 -3.77 -6.31 3.90
CA ALA A 254 -4.37 -7.62 4.13
C ALA A 254 -3.47 -8.64 4.84
N THR A 255 -2.16 -8.60 4.58
CA THR A 255 -1.19 -9.58 5.09
C THR A 255 -0.16 -8.88 5.95
N LEU A 256 0.41 -9.62 6.91
CA LEU A 256 1.41 -9.06 7.82
C LEU A 256 2.66 -8.57 7.06
N THR A 257 3.07 -9.25 5.99
CA THR A 257 4.25 -8.89 5.17
C THR A 257 3.95 -7.86 4.07
N GLY A 258 2.69 -7.50 3.83
CA GLY A 258 2.31 -6.63 2.71
C GLY A 258 2.83 -5.20 2.84
N THR A 259 2.77 -4.63 4.05
CA THR A 259 3.27 -3.27 4.32
C THR A 259 3.94 -3.18 5.69
N SER A 260 4.94 -2.30 5.81
CA SER A 260 5.76 -2.16 7.03
C SER A 260 4.98 -1.75 8.29
N PRO A 261 3.94 -0.89 8.24
CA PRO A 261 3.05 -0.65 9.38
C PRO A 261 2.52 -1.90 10.08
N ASN A 262 2.15 -2.94 9.33
CA ASN A 262 1.58 -4.17 9.90
C ASN A 262 2.62 -4.89 10.77
N LEU A 263 3.85 -4.99 10.26
CA LEU A 263 5.00 -5.55 10.99
C LEU A 263 5.33 -4.73 12.22
N ILE A 264 5.24 -3.39 12.14
CA ILE A 264 5.48 -2.53 13.30
C ILE A 264 4.48 -2.81 14.40
N VAL A 265 3.19 -2.94 14.07
CA VAL A 265 2.18 -3.28 15.08
C VAL A 265 2.48 -4.64 15.70
N SER A 266 2.75 -5.67 14.90
CA SER A 266 3.02 -7.03 15.40
C SER A 266 4.20 -7.07 16.36
N GLU A 267 5.36 -6.50 15.98
CA GLU A 267 6.53 -6.51 16.88
C GLU A 267 6.32 -5.59 18.09
N GLN A 268 5.73 -4.41 17.93
CA GLN A 268 5.55 -3.51 19.07
C GLN A 268 4.54 -4.06 20.08
N MET A 269 3.56 -4.85 19.64
CA MET A 269 2.73 -5.63 20.57
C MET A 269 3.58 -6.58 21.41
N GLU A 270 4.57 -7.27 20.83
CA GLU A 270 5.46 -8.18 21.56
C GLU A 270 6.44 -7.45 22.47
N ILE A 271 7.00 -6.31 22.04
CA ILE A 271 7.94 -5.51 22.84
C ILE A 271 7.22 -4.86 24.04
N LEU A 272 6.07 -4.25 23.80
CA LEU A 272 5.33 -3.50 24.81
C LEU A 272 4.48 -4.41 25.70
N PHE A 273 4.07 -5.58 25.20
CA PHE A 273 3.31 -6.58 25.95
C PHE A 273 3.88 -8.00 25.76
N PRO A 274 5.01 -8.33 26.43
CA PRO A 274 5.70 -9.62 26.24
C PRO A 274 4.89 -10.86 26.58
N ASN A 275 3.88 -10.73 27.45
CA ASN A 275 3.00 -11.84 27.85
C ASN A 275 1.72 -11.92 26.99
N SER A 276 1.57 -11.05 25.99
CA SER A 276 0.41 -11.07 25.11
C SER A 276 0.47 -12.29 24.17
N PRO A 277 -0.69 -12.72 23.63
CA PRO A 277 -0.71 -13.74 22.58
C PRO A 277 0.01 -13.34 21.28
N GLY A 278 0.48 -12.09 21.14
CA GLY A 278 1.07 -11.56 19.91
C GLY A 278 0.08 -11.43 18.75
N VAL A 279 0.58 -10.89 17.64
CA VAL A 279 -0.19 -10.79 16.38
C VAL A 279 0.51 -11.57 15.29
N ASP A 280 0.00 -12.77 15.06
CA ASP A 280 0.54 -13.70 14.07
C ASP A 280 -0.06 -13.47 12.68
N PHE A 281 0.62 -14.00 11.66
CA PHE A 281 0.22 -13.90 10.26
C PHE A 281 -1.25 -14.29 10.05
N ALA A 282 -1.67 -15.45 10.57
CA ALA A 282 -3.03 -15.95 10.38
C ALA A 282 -4.08 -15.03 11.04
N THR A 283 -3.83 -14.61 12.28
CA THR A 283 -4.75 -13.71 13.02
C THR A 283 -4.89 -12.37 12.33
N TRP A 284 -3.79 -11.80 11.84
CA TRP A 284 -3.80 -10.56 11.06
C TRP A 284 -4.61 -10.73 9.78
N PHE A 285 -4.36 -11.81 9.03
CA PHE A 285 -5.01 -12.04 7.74
C PHE A 285 -6.54 -12.16 7.88
N PHE A 286 -7.03 -12.97 8.81
CA PHE A 286 -8.47 -13.15 9.00
C PHE A 286 -9.17 -11.88 9.48
N PHE A 287 -8.45 -10.98 10.16
CA PHE A 287 -8.96 -9.68 10.54
C PHE A 287 -8.93 -8.67 9.38
N ALA A 288 -7.78 -8.50 8.73
CA ALA A 288 -7.54 -7.40 7.79
C ALA A 288 -8.01 -7.69 6.36
N ALA A 289 -7.92 -8.94 5.88
CA ALA A 289 -8.28 -9.29 4.51
C ALA A 289 -9.75 -9.00 4.16
N PRO A 290 -10.75 -9.32 5.01
CA PRO A 290 -12.14 -8.95 4.72
C PRO A 290 -12.34 -7.43 4.61
N GLY A 291 -11.74 -6.65 5.51
CA GLY A 291 -11.80 -5.18 5.47
C GLY A 291 -11.14 -4.61 4.21
N MET A 292 -10.02 -5.19 3.79
CA MET A 292 -9.34 -4.83 2.54
C MET A 292 -10.23 -5.08 1.32
N VAL A 293 -10.90 -6.24 1.23
CA VAL A 293 -11.81 -6.55 0.11
C VAL A 293 -12.97 -5.55 0.04
N ILE A 294 -13.60 -5.25 1.17
CA ILE A 294 -14.71 -4.28 1.24
C ILE A 294 -14.21 -2.90 0.80
N THR A 295 -13.06 -2.46 1.33
CA THR A 295 -12.46 -1.17 0.97
C THR A 295 -12.11 -1.10 -0.51
N LEU A 296 -11.62 -2.19 -1.11
CA LEU A 296 -11.29 -2.27 -2.53
C LEU A 296 -12.54 -2.15 -3.41
N ILE A 297 -13.65 -2.81 -3.03
CA ILE A 297 -14.93 -2.71 -3.74
C ILE A 297 -15.48 -1.28 -3.65
N LEU A 298 -15.45 -0.67 -2.47
CA LEU A 298 -15.90 0.72 -2.28
C LEU A 298 -15.02 1.70 -3.09
N ALA A 299 -13.71 1.47 -3.11
CA ALA A 299 -12.78 2.25 -3.92
C ALA A 299 -13.10 2.13 -5.42
N TRP A 300 -13.38 0.93 -5.90
CA TRP A 300 -13.79 0.71 -7.28
C TRP A 300 -15.10 1.42 -7.62
N LEU A 301 -16.13 1.28 -6.79
CA LEU A 301 -17.41 1.98 -6.98
C LEU A 301 -17.23 3.50 -6.99
N TRP A 302 -16.43 4.03 -6.06
CA TRP A 302 -16.16 5.47 -5.99
C TRP A 302 -15.39 6.00 -7.22
N LEU A 303 -14.28 5.35 -7.58
CA LEU A 303 -13.45 5.81 -8.70
C LEU A 303 -14.15 5.61 -10.04
N SER A 304 -14.88 4.50 -10.23
CA SER A 304 -15.64 4.26 -11.45
C SER A 304 -16.78 5.27 -11.64
N THR A 305 -17.48 5.66 -10.57
CA THR A 305 -18.55 6.66 -10.64
C THR A 305 -18.03 8.06 -10.96
N ILE A 306 -16.87 8.46 -10.44
CA ILE A 306 -16.26 9.76 -10.77
C ILE A 306 -15.73 9.81 -12.19
N PHE A 307 -14.91 8.83 -12.58
CA PHE A 307 -14.10 8.95 -13.79
C PHE A 307 -14.78 8.39 -15.05
N VAL A 308 -15.72 7.45 -14.89
CA VAL A 308 -16.48 6.83 -15.99
C VAL A 308 -17.95 7.28 -15.99
N GLY A 309 -18.50 7.70 -14.83
CA GLY A 309 -19.89 8.15 -14.69
C GLY A 309 -20.91 7.02 -14.51
N CYS A 310 -22.09 7.32 -13.96
CA CYS A 310 -23.24 6.41 -13.83
C CYS A 310 -24.09 6.41 -15.10
N ARG A 311 -23.67 5.68 -16.13
CA ARG A 311 -24.48 5.46 -17.34
C ARG A 311 -24.90 3.99 -17.43
N CYS A 312 -25.86 3.59 -16.60
CA CYS A 312 -26.47 2.25 -16.68
C CYS A 312 -27.28 2.04 -17.97
N ALA A 313 -27.64 3.12 -18.68
CA ALA A 313 -28.46 3.06 -19.89
C ALA A 313 -27.69 2.67 -21.17
N GLU A 314 -26.37 2.92 -21.23
CA GLU A 314 -25.52 2.52 -22.38
C GLU A 314 -24.95 1.09 -22.22
N ASP A 315 -24.95 0.55 -20.99
CA ASP A 315 -24.46 -0.79 -20.65
C ASP A 315 -25.56 -1.88 -20.64
N CYS A 316 -26.79 -1.58 -21.12
CA CYS A 316 -27.86 -2.58 -21.30
C CYS A 316 -27.37 -3.63 -22.32
N ALA A 317 -27.25 -4.90 -21.90
CA ALA A 317 -26.95 -6.04 -22.77
C ALA A 317 -27.93 -6.20 -23.96
N CYS A 318 -29.03 -5.44 -23.89
CA CYS A 318 -30.12 -5.29 -24.83
C CYS A 318 -29.74 -4.49 -26.10
N CYS A 319 -28.76 -3.58 -26.02
CA CYS A 319 -28.57 -2.53 -27.03
C CYS A 319 -27.12 -2.23 -27.48
N GLY A 320 -26.07 -2.91 -26.99
CA GLY A 320 -24.68 -2.58 -27.35
C GLY A 320 -23.86 -3.77 -27.83
N GLN A 321 -23.29 -3.68 -29.04
CA GLN A 321 -22.33 -4.65 -29.58
C GLN A 321 -21.17 -4.87 -28.57
N LYS A 322 -20.74 -6.12 -28.39
CA LYS A 322 -19.45 -6.46 -27.76
C LYS A 322 -18.34 -5.81 -28.60
N LYS A 323 -17.90 -4.60 -28.24
CA LYS A 323 -16.75 -3.92 -28.84
C LYS A 323 -15.81 -3.46 -27.74
N THR A 324 -14.72 -4.21 -27.57
CA THR A 324 -13.44 -3.80 -26.97
C THR A 324 -12.42 -4.93 -27.22
N SER A 325 -12.04 -5.17 -28.48
CA SER A 325 -11.07 -6.22 -28.84
C SER A 325 -9.62 -5.80 -28.53
N GLY A 326 -9.22 -4.55 -28.78
CA GLY A 326 -7.80 -4.16 -28.77
C GLY A 326 -7.16 -4.09 -27.40
N ALA A 327 -7.90 -3.70 -26.35
CA ALA A 327 -7.39 -3.82 -24.99
C ALA A 327 -7.12 -5.27 -24.59
N GLU A 328 -8.04 -6.18 -24.95
CA GLU A 328 -7.82 -7.61 -24.73
C GLU A 328 -6.64 -8.10 -25.56
N ASP A 329 -6.50 -7.65 -26.81
CA ASP A 329 -5.41 -8.02 -27.71
C ASP A 329 -4.03 -7.58 -27.19
N VAL A 330 -3.92 -6.38 -26.61
CA VAL A 330 -2.65 -5.91 -26.00
C VAL A 330 -2.30 -6.71 -24.76
N ILE A 331 -3.28 -6.98 -23.89
CA ILE A 331 -3.06 -7.78 -22.68
C ILE A 331 -2.71 -9.22 -23.07
N ARG A 332 -3.41 -9.78 -24.07
CA ARG A 332 -3.19 -11.13 -24.59
C ARG A 332 -1.83 -11.24 -25.26
N LYS A 333 -1.45 -10.28 -26.08
CA LYS A 333 -0.11 -10.23 -26.69
C LYS A 333 0.98 -10.16 -25.63
N ALA A 334 0.84 -9.30 -24.62
CA ALA A 334 1.78 -9.22 -23.50
C ALA A 334 1.83 -10.53 -22.69
N TYR A 335 0.71 -11.24 -22.58
CA TYR A 335 0.65 -12.55 -21.92
C TYR A 335 1.32 -13.65 -22.76
N ASP A 336 1.09 -13.65 -24.07
CA ASP A 336 1.66 -14.63 -25.00
C ASP A 336 3.18 -14.45 -25.15
N GLU A 337 3.68 -13.21 -25.04
CA GLU A 337 5.12 -12.88 -24.99
C GLU A 337 5.85 -13.51 -23.78
N LEU A 338 5.14 -13.86 -22.70
CA LEU A 338 5.72 -14.58 -21.56
C LEU A 338 5.97 -16.08 -21.84
N GLY A 339 5.40 -16.64 -22.91
CA GLY A 339 5.50 -18.06 -23.24
C GLY A 339 4.81 -18.99 -22.22
N PRO A 340 5.00 -20.32 -22.33
CA PRO A 340 4.43 -21.29 -21.40
C PRO A 340 5.05 -21.20 -20.00
N ILE A 341 4.35 -21.72 -18.98
CA ILE A 341 4.86 -21.73 -17.60
C ILE A 341 6.18 -22.50 -17.55
N SER A 342 7.23 -21.81 -17.10
CA SER A 342 8.56 -22.40 -16.95
C SER A 342 8.66 -23.27 -15.69
N PHE A 343 9.63 -24.18 -15.65
CA PHE A 343 9.90 -24.97 -14.45
C PHE A 343 10.24 -24.09 -13.24
N ALA A 344 10.97 -22.99 -13.46
CA ALA A 344 11.30 -22.03 -12.43
C ALA A 344 10.04 -21.34 -11.86
N GLU A 345 9.11 -20.92 -12.72
CA GLU A 345 7.81 -20.39 -12.28
C GLU A 345 7.03 -21.42 -11.45
N GLY A 346 6.95 -22.67 -11.91
CA GLY A 346 6.31 -23.76 -11.17
C GLY A 346 6.97 -24.03 -9.81
N GLY A 347 8.30 -23.98 -9.75
CA GLY A 347 9.07 -24.12 -8.52
C GLY A 347 8.79 -22.99 -7.53
N VAL A 348 8.76 -21.73 -7.99
CA VAL A 348 8.42 -20.58 -7.12
C VAL A 348 6.97 -20.65 -6.65
N ILE A 349 6.00 -21.03 -7.51
CA ILE A 349 4.60 -21.23 -7.10
C ILE A 349 4.52 -22.27 -5.97
N PHE A 350 5.21 -23.40 -6.10
CA PHE A 350 5.23 -24.44 -5.08
C PHE A 350 5.75 -23.90 -3.73
N HIS A 351 6.89 -23.21 -3.73
CA HIS A 351 7.48 -22.65 -2.50
C HIS A 351 6.62 -21.55 -1.89
N PHE A 352 6.02 -20.70 -2.72
CA PHE A 352 5.10 -19.66 -2.27
C PHE A 352 3.86 -20.26 -1.61
N LEU A 353 3.22 -21.25 -2.25
CA LEU A 353 2.06 -21.95 -1.66
C LEU A 353 2.45 -22.70 -0.39
N LEU A 354 3.63 -23.33 -0.37
CA LEU A 354 4.16 -23.98 0.83
C LEU A 354 4.32 -22.98 1.98
N LEU A 355 4.89 -21.79 1.73
CA LEU A 355 5.04 -20.75 2.75
C LEU A 355 3.68 -20.29 3.29
N VAL A 356 2.73 -20.00 2.40
CA VAL A 356 1.38 -19.59 2.79
C VAL A 356 0.72 -20.66 3.65
N LEU A 357 0.77 -21.92 3.24
CA LEU A 357 0.22 -23.03 4.03
C LEU A 357 0.92 -23.14 5.39
N LEU A 358 2.25 -23.00 5.45
CA LEU A 358 2.98 -23.03 6.72
C LEU A 358 2.54 -21.89 7.64
N TRP A 359 2.35 -20.66 7.15
CA TRP A 359 1.85 -19.56 7.98
C TRP A 359 0.42 -19.80 8.49
N PHE A 360 -0.51 -20.18 7.60
CA PHE A 360 -1.91 -20.38 7.99
C PHE A 360 -2.08 -21.53 8.98
N PHE A 361 -1.34 -22.61 8.82
CA PHE A 361 -1.46 -23.80 9.65
C PHE A 361 -0.46 -23.84 10.83
N ARG A 362 0.26 -22.74 11.12
CA ARG A 362 1.23 -22.68 12.22
C ARG A 362 0.58 -22.84 13.58
N ASP A 363 -0.28 -21.88 13.92
CA ASP A 363 -1.01 -21.81 15.19
C ASP A 363 -2.44 -21.33 14.91
N LEU A 364 -3.35 -22.28 14.73
CA LEU A 364 -4.76 -22.03 14.43
C LEU A 364 -5.50 -21.71 15.73
N LYS A 365 -5.28 -20.50 16.25
CA LYS A 365 -5.89 -20.00 17.51
C LYS A 365 -7.43 -20.07 17.54
N PHE A 366 -8.08 -20.16 16.39
CA PHE A 366 -9.54 -20.24 16.26
C PHE A 366 -10.10 -21.67 16.27
N VAL A 367 -9.25 -22.71 16.27
CA VAL A 367 -9.67 -24.10 16.36
C VAL A 367 -9.27 -24.66 17.72
N ASP A 368 -10.23 -24.66 18.65
CA ASP A 368 -10.04 -25.25 19.97
C ASP A 368 -10.22 -26.78 19.89
N LEU A 369 -9.11 -27.51 19.97
CA LEU A 369 -9.08 -28.99 20.04
C LEU A 369 -9.06 -29.50 21.51
N GLY A 370 -9.45 -28.66 22.46
CA GLY A 370 -9.42 -28.95 23.89
C GLY A 370 -7.98 -28.98 24.41
N ASN A 371 -7.38 -30.17 24.56
CA ASN A 371 -6.04 -30.34 25.14
C ASN A 371 -4.88 -30.17 24.14
N ARG A 372 -5.17 -29.77 22.90
CA ARG A 372 -4.14 -29.56 21.86
C ARG A 372 -4.40 -28.23 21.15
N GLN A 373 -3.36 -27.41 21.04
CA GLN A 373 -3.35 -26.32 20.08
C GLN A 373 -3.39 -26.89 18.67
N ALA A 374 -4.29 -26.38 17.84
CA ALA A 374 -4.37 -26.75 16.44
C ALA A 374 -3.25 -26.06 15.66
N GLY A 375 -2.52 -26.82 14.84
CA GLY A 375 -1.43 -26.30 14.03
C GLY A 375 -0.14 -27.12 14.20
N TRP A 376 0.79 -26.94 13.27
CA TRP A 376 2.04 -27.71 13.28
C TRP A 376 3.04 -27.22 14.34
N ALA A 377 2.87 -26.01 14.89
CA ALA A 377 3.73 -25.49 15.96
C ALA A 377 3.62 -26.31 17.26
N TYR A 378 2.51 -27.03 17.47
CA TYR A 378 2.30 -27.92 18.61
C TYR A 378 3.39 -29.00 18.76
N TYR A 379 4.02 -29.42 17.66
CA TYR A 379 5.10 -30.41 17.70
C TYR A 379 6.44 -29.85 18.20
N PHE A 380 6.50 -28.54 18.46
CA PHE A 380 7.70 -27.84 18.90
C PHE A 380 7.48 -27.23 20.29
N ILE A 381 8.58 -26.79 20.91
CA ILE A 381 8.52 -26.13 22.22
C ILE A 381 7.79 -24.79 22.06
N PRO A 382 6.77 -24.48 22.90
CA PRO A 382 6.04 -23.22 22.82
C PRO A 382 6.98 -22.01 22.86
N GLY A 383 6.80 -21.08 21.92
CA GLY A 383 7.61 -19.86 21.81
C GLY A 383 8.95 -20.00 21.06
N TYR A 384 9.35 -21.21 20.65
CA TYR A 384 10.62 -21.42 19.91
C TYR A 384 10.45 -21.31 18.40
N VAL A 385 9.24 -21.52 17.88
CA VAL A 385 8.95 -21.46 16.46
C VAL A 385 7.89 -20.40 16.19
N THR A 386 8.24 -19.49 15.30
CA THR A 386 7.48 -18.28 14.94
C THR A 386 7.18 -18.26 13.44
N ASP A 387 6.55 -17.19 12.95
CA ASP A 387 6.27 -17.01 11.51
C ASP A 387 7.55 -16.77 10.70
N ALA A 388 8.62 -16.31 11.35
CA ALA A 388 9.93 -16.12 10.71
C ALA A 388 10.58 -17.46 10.32
N THR A 389 10.34 -18.52 11.10
CA THR A 389 10.94 -19.84 10.87
C THR A 389 10.58 -20.43 9.50
N PRO A 390 9.28 -20.58 9.12
CA PRO A 390 8.92 -21.07 7.80
C PRO A 390 9.37 -20.11 6.68
N ALA A 391 9.36 -18.80 6.92
CA ALA A 391 9.83 -17.81 5.94
C ALA A 391 11.31 -18.02 5.57
N ILE A 392 12.17 -18.25 6.57
CA ILE A 392 13.60 -18.51 6.33
C ILE A 392 13.83 -19.90 5.74
N ILE A 393 13.10 -20.93 6.18
CA ILE A 393 13.21 -22.28 5.60
C ILE A 393 12.89 -22.26 4.11
N VAL A 394 11.79 -21.63 3.72
CA VAL A 394 11.39 -21.51 2.31
C VAL A 394 12.38 -20.65 1.53
N SER A 395 12.84 -19.54 2.11
CA SER A 395 13.85 -18.69 1.47
C SER A 395 15.14 -19.46 1.21
N PHE A 396 15.63 -20.23 2.18
CA PHE A 396 16.80 -21.08 2.03
C PHE A 396 16.59 -22.16 0.95
N ALA A 397 15.39 -22.76 0.89
CA ALA A 397 15.04 -23.72 -0.15
C ALA A 397 15.09 -23.12 -1.56
N LEU A 398 14.69 -21.85 -1.75
CA LEU A 398 14.77 -21.17 -3.04
C LEU A 398 16.21 -21.02 -3.58
N PHE A 399 17.21 -20.88 -2.71
CA PHE A 399 18.62 -20.87 -3.12
C PHE A 399 19.14 -22.24 -3.56
N MET A 400 18.55 -23.33 -3.03
CA MET A 400 18.98 -24.69 -3.35
C MET A 400 18.18 -25.32 -4.50
N PHE A 401 16.92 -24.95 -4.68
CA PHE A 401 16.04 -25.59 -5.65
C PHE A 401 16.43 -25.23 -7.09
N PRO A 402 16.58 -26.21 -8.00
CA PRO A 402 17.10 -25.95 -9.34
C PRO A 402 16.10 -25.16 -10.19
N SER A 403 16.60 -24.22 -10.99
CA SER A 403 15.79 -23.44 -11.96
C SER A 403 15.37 -24.21 -13.21
N LYS A 404 16.06 -25.32 -13.52
CA LYS A 404 15.78 -26.21 -14.67
C LYS A 404 15.39 -27.61 -14.18
N PRO A 405 14.52 -28.32 -14.90
CA PRO A 405 14.10 -29.66 -14.48
C PRO A 405 15.31 -30.61 -14.47
N PRO A 406 15.37 -31.54 -13.50
CA PRO A 406 16.46 -32.50 -13.43
C PRO A 406 16.39 -33.48 -14.61
N ARG A 407 17.56 -33.79 -15.20
CA ARG A 407 17.70 -34.57 -16.45
C ARG A 407 17.06 -35.97 -16.43
N PHE A 408 16.68 -36.51 -15.27
CA PHE A 408 16.06 -37.83 -15.13
C PHE A 408 14.53 -37.85 -15.16
N LEU A 409 13.86 -36.68 -15.05
CA LEU A 409 12.40 -36.55 -14.97
C LEU A 409 11.80 -36.13 -16.34
N CYS A 410 11.91 -37.01 -17.35
CA CYS A 410 11.19 -37.08 -18.64
C CYS A 410 11.38 -36.05 -19.79
N CYS A 411 11.32 -36.60 -21.02
CA CYS A 411 11.05 -36.06 -22.38
C CYS A 411 11.93 -34.92 -22.92
N ARG A 412 13.08 -35.33 -23.48
CA ARG A 412 14.03 -34.48 -24.20
C ARG A 412 13.42 -33.92 -25.50
N SER A 413 13.36 -32.59 -25.65
CA SER A 413 13.36 -31.98 -26.99
C SER A 413 14.77 -32.11 -27.57
N LYS A 414 14.88 -32.34 -28.88
CA LYS A 414 16.17 -32.54 -29.57
C LYS A 414 17.10 -31.32 -29.49
N ASP A 415 16.59 -30.16 -29.08
CA ASP A 415 17.28 -28.87 -29.14
C ASP A 415 18.06 -28.48 -27.86
N ASP A 416 17.97 -29.25 -26.77
CA ASP A 416 18.74 -28.98 -25.54
C ASP A 416 20.17 -29.56 -25.61
N GLU A 417 21.03 -28.92 -26.40
CA GLU A 417 22.50 -29.14 -26.42
C GLU A 417 23.24 -28.31 -25.35
N GLU A 418 22.68 -28.11 -24.16
CA GLU A 418 23.39 -27.40 -23.08
C GLU A 418 24.39 -28.31 -22.35
N LYS A 419 25.62 -27.81 -22.22
CA LYS A 419 26.74 -28.45 -21.50
C LYS A 419 26.32 -28.79 -20.05
N PRO A 420 26.72 -29.96 -19.52
CA PRO A 420 26.52 -30.27 -18.11
C PRO A 420 27.27 -29.26 -17.24
N GLY A 421 26.52 -28.42 -16.54
CA GLY A 421 27.02 -27.45 -15.57
C GLY A 421 26.08 -27.37 -14.36
N PRO A 422 26.52 -26.75 -13.26
CA PRO A 422 25.66 -26.51 -12.10
C PRO A 422 24.46 -25.66 -12.54
N VAL A 423 23.25 -26.17 -12.28
CA VAL A 423 22.01 -25.43 -12.53
C VAL A 423 21.88 -24.38 -11.42
N PRO A 424 21.68 -23.09 -11.74
CA PRO A 424 21.50 -22.08 -10.71
C PRO A 424 20.20 -22.34 -9.94
N GLY A 425 20.18 -21.95 -8.67
CA GLY A 425 18.98 -21.97 -7.84
C GLY A 425 17.87 -21.09 -8.41
N LEU A 426 16.67 -21.17 -7.84
CA LEU A 426 15.57 -20.25 -8.18
C LEU A 426 15.89 -18.80 -7.80
N LEU A 427 16.77 -18.63 -6.81
CA LEU A 427 17.22 -17.34 -6.31
C LEU A 427 18.74 -17.33 -6.10
N ASP A 428 19.37 -16.20 -6.42
CA ASP A 428 20.80 -15.95 -6.20
C ASP A 428 21.01 -14.70 -5.33
N TRP A 429 22.16 -14.65 -4.64
CA TRP A 429 22.45 -13.57 -3.70
C TRP A 429 22.59 -12.19 -4.35
N PRO A 430 23.26 -12.04 -5.52
CA PRO A 430 23.29 -10.77 -6.24
C PRO A 430 21.89 -10.19 -6.53
N THR A 431 20.94 -11.04 -6.95
CA THR A 431 19.54 -10.63 -7.17
C THR A 431 18.90 -10.15 -5.87
N VAL A 432 19.07 -10.89 -4.77
CA VAL A 432 18.55 -10.46 -3.46
C VAL A 432 19.19 -9.14 -3.01
N HIS A 433 20.51 -9.02 -3.08
CA HIS A 433 21.23 -7.83 -2.65
C HIS A 433 20.76 -6.56 -3.38
N THR A 434 20.48 -6.67 -4.68
CA THR A 434 20.05 -5.52 -5.52
C THR A 434 18.57 -5.17 -5.36
N LYS A 435 17.69 -6.16 -5.20
CA LYS A 435 16.24 -5.96 -5.13
C LYS A 435 15.71 -5.75 -3.71
N MET A 436 16.45 -6.17 -2.69
CA MET A 436 15.99 -6.08 -1.30
C MET A 436 16.00 -4.63 -0.78
N PRO A 437 14.89 -4.14 -0.19
CA PRO A 437 14.82 -2.80 0.39
C PRO A 437 15.44 -2.76 1.80
N TRP A 438 16.78 -2.82 1.89
CA TRP A 438 17.53 -2.81 3.16
C TRP A 438 17.20 -1.64 4.08
N HIS A 439 16.83 -0.50 3.50
CA HIS A 439 16.42 0.68 4.23
C HIS A 439 15.18 0.43 5.11
N ILE A 440 14.24 -0.42 4.69
CA ILE A 440 13.05 -0.78 5.47
C ILE A 440 13.45 -1.64 6.68
N VAL A 441 14.38 -2.59 6.50
CA VAL A 441 14.87 -3.46 7.58
C VAL A 441 15.49 -2.63 8.71
N LEU A 442 16.34 -1.66 8.36
CA LEU A 442 16.92 -0.72 9.33
C LEU A 442 15.87 0.18 9.98
N LEU A 443 14.89 0.63 9.19
CA LEU A 443 13.82 1.51 9.67
C LEU A 443 12.93 0.81 10.71
N LEU A 444 12.55 -0.44 10.46
CA LEU A 444 11.83 -1.29 11.43
C LEU A 444 12.64 -1.43 12.73
N GLY A 445 13.94 -1.74 12.62
CA GLY A 445 14.83 -1.86 13.77
C GLY A 445 14.93 -0.59 14.63
N GLY A 446 14.97 0.59 13.99
CA GLY A 446 14.95 1.87 14.71
C GLY A 446 13.61 2.14 15.42
N GLY A 447 12.49 1.77 14.80
CA GLY A 447 11.16 1.85 15.44
C GLY A 447 11.01 0.89 16.62
N PHE A 448 11.60 -0.30 16.54
CA PHE A 448 11.63 -1.28 17.64
C PHE A 448 12.52 -0.81 18.78
N ALA A 449 13.69 -0.27 18.46
CA ALA A 449 14.56 0.35 19.44
C ALA A 449 13.84 1.50 20.15
N LEU A 450 13.11 2.34 19.41
CA LEU A 450 12.32 3.43 19.98
C LEU A 450 11.31 2.90 21.01
N ALA A 451 10.50 1.91 20.64
CA ALA A 451 9.50 1.31 21.53
C ALA A 451 10.13 0.67 22.79
N ASP A 452 11.21 -0.09 22.64
CA ASP A 452 11.92 -0.71 23.76
C ASP A 452 12.53 0.35 24.69
N GLY A 453 13.12 1.42 24.13
CA GLY A 453 13.63 2.55 24.91
C GLY A 453 12.54 3.30 25.69
N VAL A 454 11.35 3.47 25.11
CA VAL A 454 10.18 4.08 25.78
C VAL A 454 9.75 3.23 26.98
N GLU A 455 9.81 1.90 26.86
CA GLU A 455 9.50 0.99 27.97
C GLU A 455 10.61 0.97 29.03
N LYS A 456 11.87 0.79 28.64
CA LYS A 456 13.00 0.69 29.58
C LYS A 456 13.29 1.98 30.34
N SER A 457 12.94 3.13 29.76
CA SER A 457 13.15 4.43 30.40
C SER A 457 12.12 4.78 31.45
N GLY A 458 10.96 4.12 31.50
CA GLY A 458 9.82 4.55 32.32
C GLY A 458 8.95 5.64 31.66
N LEU A 459 9.34 6.14 30.48
CA LEU A 459 8.57 7.17 29.76
C LEU A 459 7.16 6.68 29.42
N SER A 460 7.05 5.38 29.13
CA SER A 460 5.80 4.70 28.86
C SER A 460 4.82 4.78 30.03
N GLU A 461 5.32 4.68 31.27
CA GLU A 461 4.53 4.73 32.49
C GLU A 461 3.97 6.12 32.74
N TRP A 462 4.83 7.13 32.61
CA TRP A 462 4.45 8.53 32.76
C TRP A 462 3.39 8.95 31.74
N LEU A 463 3.50 8.50 30.48
CA LEU A 463 2.50 8.76 29.44
C LEU A 463 1.16 8.12 29.77
N GLY A 464 1.17 6.87 30.25
CA GLY A 464 -0.04 6.15 30.67
C GLY A 464 -0.81 6.89 31.76
N ASP A 465 -0.10 7.44 32.75
CA ASP A 465 -0.71 8.22 33.83
C ASP A 465 -1.37 9.51 33.32
N GLN A 466 -0.82 10.16 32.30
CA GLN A 466 -1.49 11.31 31.68
C GLN A 466 -2.78 10.91 30.96
N PHE A 467 -2.80 9.72 30.33
CA PHE A 467 -3.99 9.21 29.65
C PHE A 467 -5.07 8.68 30.59
N SER A 468 -4.74 8.30 31.83
CA SER A 468 -5.74 7.90 32.84
C SER A 468 -6.81 8.98 33.08
N LYS A 469 -6.49 10.25 32.83
CA LYS A 469 -7.43 11.39 32.89
C LYS A 469 -8.53 11.33 31.82
N LEU A 470 -8.35 10.53 30.77
CA LEU A 470 -9.32 10.32 29.68
C LEU A 470 -10.24 9.12 29.93
N ALA A 471 -10.15 8.43 31.07
CA ALA A 471 -10.85 7.18 31.36
C ALA A 471 -12.41 7.25 31.44
N GLY A 472 -13.04 8.34 30.99
CA GLY A 472 -14.50 8.48 30.88
C GLY A 472 -15.04 8.54 29.45
N ILE A 473 -14.16 8.50 28.43
CA ILE A 473 -14.56 8.52 27.01
C ILE A 473 -14.78 7.08 26.54
N GLU A 474 -15.85 6.86 25.76
CA GLU A 474 -16.14 5.54 25.18
C GLU A 474 -15.00 5.09 24.24
N ALA A 475 -14.59 3.82 24.36
CA ALA A 475 -13.43 3.27 23.66
C ALA A 475 -13.50 3.45 22.12
N TRP A 476 -14.67 3.28 21.52
CA TRP A 476 -14.86 3.45 20.08
C TRP A 476 -14.60 4.89 19.61
N THR A 477 -14.92 5.88 20.46
CA THR A 477 -14.67 7.30 20.17
C THR A 477 -13.17 7.58 20.18
N ILE A 478 -12.45 7.04 21.17
CA ILE A 478 -10.98 7.16 21.26
C ILE A 478 -10.35 6.53 20.01
N CYS A 479 -10.76 5.31 19.67
CA CYS A 479 -10.25 4.59 18.50
C CYS A 479 -10.48 5.38 17.21
N LEU A 480 -11.68 5.94 17.01
CA LEU A 480 -12.00 6.76 15.84
C LEU A 480 -11.12 8.03 15.75
N ILE A 481 -11.00 8.78 16.84
CA ILE A 481 -10.19 10.02 16.88
C ILE A 481 -8.72 9.70 16.57
N VAL A 482 -8.20 8.63 17.17
CA VAL A 482 -6.83 8.16 16.93
C VAL A 482 -6.64 7.79 15.47
N CYS A 483 -7.52 6.96 14.90
CA CYS A 483 -7.40 6.52 13.51
C CYS A 483 -7.49 7.70 12.53
N ILE A 484 -8.35 8.69 12.79
CA ILE A 484 -8.39 9.95 12.03
C ILE A 484 -7.05 10.69 12.13
N GLY A 485 -6.52 10.84 13.35
CA GLY A 485 -5.24 11.51 13.57
C GLY A 485 -4.08 10.84 12.82
N VAL A 486 -4.01 9.51 12.87
CA VAL A 486 -2.99 8.72 12.16
C VAL A 486 -3.18 8.81 10.64
N ALA A 487 -4.41 8.70 10.14
CA ALA A 487 -4.72 8.82 8.71
C ALA A 487 -4.34 10.21 8.15
N VAL A 488 -4.61 11.28 8.90
CA VAL A 488 -4.20 12.64 8.50
C VAL A 488 -2.69 12.82 8.58
N PHE A 489 -2.04 12.27 9.60
CA PHE A 489 -0.59 12.38 9.76
C PHE A 489 0.17 11.65 8.66
N THR A 490 -0.32 10.49 8.20
CA THR A 490 0.31 9.71 7.13
C THR A 490 0.19 10.38 5.75
N GLU A 491 -0.66 11.40 5.58
CA GLU A 491 -0.67 12.20 4.34
C GLU A 491 0.57 13.08 4.19
N VAL A 492 1.23 13.42 5.30
CA VAL A 492 2.40 14.33 5.33
C VAL A 492 3.69 13.66 5.80
N ALA A 493 3.60 12.45 6.33
CA ALA A 493 4.73 11.64 6.81
C ALA A 493 4.62 10.21 6.27
N SER A 494 5.73 9.48 6.19
CA SER A 494 5.69 8.10 5.70
C SER A 494 4.84 7.19 6.59
N ASN A 495 4.16 6.19 6.01
CA ASN A 495 3.35 5.22 6.77
C ASN A 495 4.14 4.58 7.92
N VAL A 496 5.41 4.25 7.65
CA VAL A 496 6.32 3.63 8.63
C VAL A 496 6.61 4.57 9.81
N THR A 497 6.81 5.85 9.50
CA THR A 497 7.00 6.92 10.50
C THR A 497 5.76 7.08 11.36
N ALA A 498 4.57 7.17 10.75
CA ALA A 498 3.31 7.32 11.47
C ALA A 498 3.14 6.17 12.48
N THR A 499 3.27 4.92 12.03
CA THR A 499 3.12 3.76 12.91
C THR A 499 4.18 3.69 14.01
N SER A 500 5.45 3.96 13.69
CA SER A 500 6.54 3.90 14.68
C SER A 500 6.38 4.91 15.82
N ILE A 501 5.77 6.07 15.54
CA ILE A 501 5.53 7.12 16.54
C ILE A 501 4.27 6.84 17.35
N PHE A 502 3.16 6.51 16.69
CA PHE A 502 1.86 6.44 17.36
C PHE A 502 1.65 5.14 18.14
N ILE A 503 2.09 4.00 17.63
CA ILE A 503 1.76 2.70 18.26
C ILE A 503 2.27 2.58 19.71
N PRO A 504 3.49 3.01 20.09
CA PRO A 504 3.92 2.96 21.49
C PRO A 504 3.09 3.86 22.41
N ILE A 505 2.66 5.02 21.90
CA ILE A 505 1.81 5.95 22.64
C ILE A 505 0.42 5.34 22.85
N LEU A 506 -0.13 4.71 21.82
CA LEU A 506 -1.46 4.08 21.85
C LEU A 506 -1.51 2.84 22.75
N ALA A 507 -0.43 2.07 22.81
CA ALA A 507 -0.28 0.96 23.75
C ALA A 507 -0.48 1.44 25.20
N LYS A 508 0.19 2.53 25.58
CA LYS A 508 0.13 3.08 26.94
C LYS A 508 -1.14 3.86 27.20
N MET A 509 -1.72 4.48 26.17
CA MET A 509 -3.07 5.00 26.24
C MET A 509 -4.08 3.89 26.57
N ALA A 510 -3.97 2.72 25.93
CA ALA A 510 -4.85 1.58 26.19
C ALA A 510 -4.79 1.11 27.65
N GLU A 511 -3.58 1.01 28.24
CA GLU A 511 -3.39 0.73 29.67
C GLU A 511 -3.97 1.83 30.58
N GLY A 512 -3.77 3.10 30.21
CA GLY A 512 -4.27 4.26 30.96
C GLY A 512 -5.80 4.35 31.00
N VAL A 513 -6.49 4.07 29.89
CA VAL A 513 -7.96 4.07 29.81
C VAL A 513 -8.58 2.69 30.05
N CYS A 514 -7.77 1.67 30.33
CA CYS A 514 -8.18 0.27 30.55
C CYS A 514 -9.00 -0.33 29.41
N VAL A 515 -8.57 -0.10 28.18
CA VAL A 515 -9.11 -0.70 26.96
C VAL A 515 -8.11 -1.74 26.43
N ASN A 516 -8.61 -2.83 25.84
CA ASN A 516 -7.74 -3.86 25.25
C ASN A 516 -6.75 -3.22 24.24
N PRO A 517 -5.42 -3.40 24.38
CA PRO A 517 -4.43 -2.75 23.51
C PRO A 517 -4.63 -3.01 22.02
N TYR A 518 -5.12 -4.19 21.63
CA TYR A 518 -5.43 -4.52 20.23
C TYR A 518 -6.48 -3.57 19.63
N TYR A 519 -7.41 -3.07 20.46
CA TYR A 519 -8.50 -2.19 20.03
C TYR A 519 -8.01 -0.82 19.53
N LEU A 520 -6.82 -0.37 19.98
CA LEU A 520 -6.22 0.89 19.53
C LEU A 520 -5.06 0.65 18.55
N MET A 521 -4.19 -0.31 18.82
CA MET A 521 -2.95 -0.49 18.07
C MET A 521 -3.19 -1.08 16.66
N VAL A 522 -4.02 -2.12 16.55
CA VAL A 522 -4.30 -2.77 15.27
C VAL A 522 -4.95 -1.82 14.26
N PRO A 523 -6.07 -1.13 14.59
CA PRO A 523 -6.68 -0.21 13.64
C PRO A 523 -5.79 1.01 13.35
N ALA A 524 -5.05 1.53 14.31
CA ALA A 524 -4.10 2.63 14.04
C ALA A 524 -3.01 2.23 13.04
N GLY A 525 -2.48 1.00 13.11
CA GLY A 525 -1.50 0.51 12.14
C GLY A 525 -2.06 0.40 10.72
N ILE A 526 -3.29 -0.09 10.58
CA ILE A 526 -3.98 -0.13 9.28
C ILE A 526 -4.27 1.27 8.78
N ALA A 527 -4.75 2.18 9.65
CA ALA A 527 -5.04 3.57 9.31
C ALA A 527 -3.80 4.33 8.82
N ALA A 528 -2.60 3.98 9.29
CA ALA A 528 -1.34 4.55 8.77
C ALA A 528 -1.08 4.22 7.29
N SER A 529 -1.78 3.24 6.72
CA SER A 529 -1.72 2.91 5.29
C SER A 529 -2.79 3.62 4.45
N PHE A 530 -3.74 4.33 5.07
CA PHE A 530 -4.78 5.11 4.38
C PHE A 530 -4.28 6.50 4.01
N ALA A 531 -3.32 6.52 3.09
CA ALA A 531 -2.72 7.72 2.52
C ALA A 531 -3.13 7.86 1.05
N PHE A 532 -4.20 8.60 0.79
CA PHE A 532 -4.84 8.70 -0.52
C PHE A 532 -4.87 10.13 -1.09
N MET A 533 -4.63 11.18 -0.29
CA MET A 533 -4.90 12.56 -0.71
C MET A 533 -3.71 13.24 -1.41
N LEU A 534 -2.49 12.99 -0.94
CA LEU A 534 -1.29 13.69 -1.44
C LEU A 534 -0.36 12.79 -2.27
N PRO A 535 0.27 13.32 -3.33
CA PRO A 535 1.23 12.57 -4.14
C PRO A 535 2.48 12.13 -3.35
N VAL A 536 2.90 12.98 -2.40
CA VAL A 536 4.12 12.76 -1.60
C VAL A 536 3.88 11.76 -0.47
N ALA A 537 2.63 11.50 -0.10
CA ALA A 537 2.29 10.66 1.05
C ALA A 537 2.81 9.22 0.89
N THR A 538 2.69 8.65 -0.31
CA THR A 538 3.17 7.29 -0.58
C THR A 538 3.84 7.18 -1.95
N PRO A 539 4.85 6.31 -2.11
CA PRO A 539 5.48 6.10 -3.41
C PRO A 539 4.49 5.65 -4.52
N PRO A 540 3.48 4.78 -4.27
CA PRO A 540 2.39 4.53 -5.21
C PRO A 540 1.74 5.80 -5.76
N ASN A 541 1.37 6.74 -4.89
CA ASN A 541 0.75 8.00 -5.29
C ASN A 541 1.70 8.86 -6.15
N ALA A 542 2.98 8.93 -5.78
CA ALA A 542 4.00 9.68 -6.52
C ALA A 542 4.24 9.10 -7.93
N ILE A 543 4.31 7.77 -8.05
CA ILE A 543 4.50 7.08 -9.33
C ILE A 543 3.34 7.42 -10.26
N VAL A 544 2.10 7.21 -9.84
CA VAL A 544 0.95 7.45 -10.72
C VAL A 544 0.75 8.94 -11.03
N PHE A 545 1.15 9.84 -10.13
CA PHE A 545 1.13 11.27 -10.36
C PHE A 545 2.03 11.69 -11.53
N SER A 546 3.20 11.04 -11.67
CA SER A 546 4.14 11.27 -12.79
C SER A 546 3.63 10.75 -14.15
N TYR A 547 2.82 9.69 -14.16
CA TYR A 547 2.31 9.06 -15.38
C TYR A 547 0.92 9.56 -15.82
N GLY A 548 0.05 9.90 -14.87
CA GLY A 548 -1.40 10.04 -15.10
C GLY A 548 -1.89 11.44 -15.45
N GLY A 549 -1.01 12.45 -15.55
CA GLY A 549 -1.44 13.85 -15.73
C GLY A 549 -2.41 14.33 -14.64
N ILE A 550 -2.29 13.76 -13.44
CA ILE A 550 -3.19 13.99 -12.31
C ILE A 550 -2.85 15.34 -11.67
N LYS A 551 -3.86 16.15 -11.34
CA LYS A 551 -3.66 17.36 -10.54
C LYS A 551 -3.78 17.02 -9.06
N VAL A 552 -3.08 17.76 -8.20
CA VAL A 552 -3.18 17.58 -6.74
C VAL A 552 -4.65 17.71 -6.26
N SER A 553 -5.42 18.61 -6.88
CA SER A 553 -6.86 18.76 -6.59
C SER A 553 -7.68 17.49 -6.87
N ASP A 554 -7.31 16.72 -7.89
CA ASP A 554 -8.03 15.51 -8.29
C ASP A 554 -7.78 14.39 -7.27
N MET A 555 -6.52 14.28 -6.80
CA MET A 555 -6.11 13.32 -5.77
C MET A 555 -6.70 13.67 -4.40
N VAL A 556 -6.66 14.93 -3.98
CA VAL A 556 -7.24 15.37 -2.70
C VAL A 556 -8.75 15.10 -2.64
N LYS A 557 -9.49 15.42 -3.72
CA LYS A 557 -10.95 15.20 -3.76
C LYS A 557 -11.32 13.73 -3.69
N THR A 558 -10.64 12.90 -4.48
CA THR A 558 -10.91 11.46 -4.52
C THR A 558 -10.43 10.76 -3.25
N GLY A 559 -9.25 11.13 -2.75
CA GLY A 559 -8.60 10.60 -1.56
C GLY A 559 -9.32 10.94 -0.26
N PHE A 560 -9.91 12.13 -0.14
CA PHE A 560 -10.66 12.51 1.07
C PHE A 560 -11.82 11.54 1.33
N LEU A 561 -12.63 11.23 0.31
CA LEU A 561 -13.72 10.27 0.48
C LEU A 561 -13.19 8.87 0.75
N MET A 562 -12.06 8.49 0.12
CA MET A 562 -11.43 7.21 0.39
C MET A 562 -10.94 7.07 1.83
N ASN A 563 -10.35 8.11 2.42
CA ASN A 563 -9.97 8.10 3.83
C ASN A 563 -11.21 7.91 4.72
N LEU A 564 -12.30 8.64 4.45
CA LEU A 564 -13.54 8.53 5.22
C LEU A 564 -14.15 7.12 5.14
N THR A 565 -14.28 6.56 3.93
CA THR A 565 -14.88 5.22 3.74
C THR A 565 -13.98 4.12 4.31
N SER A 566 -12.67 4.22 4.14
CA SER A 566 -11.71 3.23 4.67
C SER A 566 -11.70 3.24 6.21
N LEU A 567 -11.76 4.43 6.83
CA LEU A 567 -11.89 4.56 8.28
C LEU A 567 -13.22 3.98 8.78
N LEU A 568 -14.32 4.22 8.07
CA LEU A 568 -15.62 3.64 8.44
C LEU A 568 -15.58 2.10 8.37
N VAL A 569 -15.05 1.53 7.29
CA VAL A 569 -14.88 0.08 7.16
C VAL A 569 -14.01 -0.46 8.28
N LEU A 570 -12.90 0.20 8.59
CA LEU A 570 -12.01 -0.19 9.68
C LEU A 570 -12.71 -0.18 11.05
N MET A 571 -13.51 0.86 11.33
CA MET A 571 -14.29 0.95 12.57
C MET A 571 -15.34 -0.16 12.67
N VAL A 572 -16.00 -0.50 11.56
CA VAL A 572 -16.92 -1.64 11.52
C VAL A 572 -16.15 -2.94 11.74
N SER A 573 -15.01 -3.14 11.07
CA SER A 573 -14.20 -4.35 11.18
C SER A 573 -13.68 -4.59 12.60
N ILE A 574 -13.14 -3.57 13.29
CA ILE A 574 -12.64 -3.73 14.67
C ILE A 574 -13.77 -4.04 15.67
N ASN A 575 -14.95 -3.46 15.50
CA ASN A 575 -16.10 -3.69 16.38
C ASN A 575 -16.90 -4.95 16.03
N THR A 576 -16.64 -5.62 14.91
CA THR A 576 -17.34 -6.85 14.49
C THR A 576 -16.39 -8.04 14.45
N LEU A 577 -15.44 -8.06 13.51
CA LEU A 577 -14.45 -9.13 13.34
C LEU A 577 -13.35 -9.09 14.40
N GLY A 578 -12.99 -7.90 14.88
CA GLY A 578 -11.97 -7.75 15.91
C GLY A 578 -12.36 -8.40 17.24
N VAL A 579 -13.65 -8.34 17.60
CA VAL A 579 -14.19 -8.88 18.87
C VAL A 579 -13.90 -10.38 19.04
N PRO A 580 -14.29 -11.27 18.12
CA PRO A 580 -14.01 -12.71 18.27
C PRO A 580 -12.54 -13.06 18.05
N ILE A 581 -11.78 -12.28 17.25
CA ILE A 581 -10.37 -12.58 16.94
C ILE A 581 -9.44 -12.22 18.10
N TYR A 582 -9.64 -11.05 18.71
CA TYR A 582 -8.75 -10.49 19.75
C TYR A 582 -9.36 -10.46 21.16
N ASN A 583 -10.58 -10.98 21.32
CA ASN A 583 -11.35 -10.93 22.57
C ASN A 583 -11.44 -9.50 23.15
N LEU A 584 -11.91 -8.55 22.33
CA LEU A 584 -11.85 -7.11 22.62
C LEU A 584 -12.83 -6.64 23.73
N ASN A 585 -13.79 -7.48 24.13
CA ASN A 585 -14.80 -7.12 25.14
C ASN A 585 -14.25 -7.08 26.57
N THR A 586 -13.11 -7.72 26.81
CA THR A 586 -12.47 -7.79 28.13
C THR A 586 -11.11 -7.14 28.10
N PHE A 587 -10.78 -6.41 29.16
CA PHE A 587 -9.40 -6.01 29.38
C PHE A 587 -8.57 -7.25 29.71
N PRO A 588 -7.46 -7.50 29.00
CA PRO A 588 -6.72 -8.74 29.14
C PRO A 588 -5.86 -8.77 30.41
N ASP A 589 -5.74 -9.94 31.03
CA ASP A 589 -4.94 -10.15 32.25
C ASP A 589 -3.42 -9.96 32.05
N TRP A 590 -2.95 -9.97 30.81
CA TRP A 590 -1.55 -9.75 30.45
C TRP A 590 -1.18 -8.27 30.32
N ALA A 591 -2.15 -7.36 30.35
CA ALA A 591 -1.93 -5.90 30.34
C ALA A 591 -2.24 -5.30 31.72
N VAL A 592 -1.68 -4.13 32.03
CA VAL A 592 -1.90 -3.46 33.32
C VAL A 592 -2.93 -2.32 33.14
N CYS A 593 -4.06 -2.41 33.84
CA CYS A 593 -5.03 -1.31 33.90
C CYS A 593 -4.57 -0.27 34.93
N ARG A 594 -4.28 0.95 34.48
CA ARG A 594 -3.71 2.04 35.30
C ARG A 594 -4.73 3.10 35.75
N SER A 595 -5.99 3.00 35.31
CA SER A 595 -7.04 3.88 35.82
C SER A 595 -7.37 3.53 37.27
N GLY A 596 -7.02 4.42 38.20
CA GLY A 596 -7.38 4.30 39.63
C GLY A 596 -8.88 4.21 39.91
N ALA A 597 -9.75 4.39 38.90
CA ALA A 597 -11.19 4.27 39.00
C ALA A 597 -11.73 2.82 38.95
N LEU A 598 -10.94 1.83 38.52
CA LEU A 598 -11.41 0.43 38.32
C LEU A 598 -10.75 -0.60 39.26
N GLY A 599 -9.90 -0.16 40.19
CA GLY A 599 -9.36 -1.01 41.27
C GLY A 599 -10.40 -1.57 42.25
N ALA A 600 -11.70 -1.35 42.01
CA ALA A 600 -12.80 -1.83 42.82
C ALA A 600 -13.97 -2.37 41.98
N ALA A 601 -13.72 -3.12 40.89
CA ALA A 601 -14.75 -3.97 40.30
C ALA A 601 -14.15 -5.15 39.54
N ASN A 602 -13.87 -6.22 40.26
CA ASN A 602 -14.03 -7.55 39.67
C ASN A 602 -15.45 -7.66 39.10
N SER A 603 -15.57 -8.26 37.93
CA SER A 603 -16.78 -8.69 37.22
C SER A 603 -17.51 -7.68 36.32
N THR A 604 -17.52 -8.02 35.02
CA THR A 604 -18.50 -7.64 33.98
C THR A 604 -18.61 -6.15 33.64
N ILE A 605 -17.88 -5.74 32.59
CA ILE A 605 -18.33 -4.62 31.74
C ILE A 605 -19.56 -5.11 30.98
N ASN A 606 -20.73 -4.60 31.35
CA ASN A 606 -21.97 -4.87 30.62
C ASN A 606 -21.85 -4.32 29.18
N PRO A 607 -22.20 -5.11 28.15
CA PRO A 607 -22.26 -4.61 26.79
C PRO A 607 -23.51 -3.74 26.64
N THR A 608 -23.35 -2.45 26.34
CA THR A 608 -24.44 -1.68 25.76
C THR A 608 -24.59 -2.14 24.32
N VAL A 609 -25.44 -3.15 24.17
CA VAL A 609 -25.86 -3.78 22.93
C VAL A 609 -26.57 -2.72 22.06
N MET A 610 -25.98 -2.34 20.91
CA MET A 610 -26.76 -1.85 19.77
C MET A 610 -27.38 -3.05 19.05
N THR A 611 -28.42 -3.63 19.66
CA THR A 611 -29.51 -4.25 18.90
C THR A 611 -30.48 -3.12 18.59
N THR A 612 -30.19 -2.36 17.55
CA THR A 612 -31.24 -1.65 16.84
C THR A 612 -31.71 -2.57 15.73
N THR A 613 -32.91 -3.12 15.95
CA THR A 613 -33.83 -3.56 14.92
C THR A 613 -33.87 -2.55 13.77
N LEU A 614 -33.32 -2.92 12.62
CA LEU A 614 -33.97 -2.98 11.30
C LEU A 614 -32.96 -3.38 10.21
#